data_AF-A0A5B7BAJ7-F1
#
_entry.id   AF-A0A5B7BAJ7-F1
#
_cell.length_a   1.000
_cell.length_b   1.000
_cell.length_c   1.000
_cell.angle_alpha   90.00
_cell.angle_beta   90.00
_cell.angle_gamma   90.00
#
_symmetry.space_group_name_H-M   'P 1'
#
loop_
_entity.id
_entity.type
_entity.pdbx_description
1 polymer ?
#
loop_
_entity_poly.entity_id
_entity_poly.type
_entity_poly.pdbx_seq_one_letter_code
_entity_poly.pdbx_strand_id
1 'polypeptide(L)'
;KIAPAAADGDPADKLDQLLLSAAICNGEDLGPFVRKAFASGEPDTLIHHLRHFARSKESDIEDVCRAHYQDFIMAVDDLRSLLSDVDSLKSSLSNSNSQLQSVARPLLASLDSFVEARNVCRNVALAIDSVRNCVQLVELCSRANLHLSSNNFYMALKCVDSIEREFLNRTQSSTLRRMLEKQIPAIRSHIERRINKEFGDWLVEIRIVSRNLGQLAIGQASAARQREEELRMKQRQAEEQSRLSLRDCVYALQEEDDDGLGYEGKDGYSNGSTGTLGFDLSPLYRAYHIHQTLGLKDKFKQYYFENRKLQLTSDFQVSSMTPFLESHQTFFAQIAGFFIVEDGILRTSGGLILKMDVENLWDTAVCKMCSVLEDQFSRMQTANHLLLIKDYVSLLGVTLRGYGYPVDALLDVLSEHRDKYHELLLSDCRKQIAEALAAGKFEQMLMKKEYEYSM
;
A
#
# COMPACT_ATOMS: atom_id res chain seq x y z
N LYS A 1 -101.18 -37.35 92.02
CA LYS A 1 -101.64 -37.26 93.42
C LYS A 1 -100.63 -36.39 94.14
N ILE A 2 -100.82 -35.09 94.32
CA ILE A 2 -101.93 -34.37 94.95
C ILE A 2 -102.20 -33.09 94.13
N ALA A 3 -103.47 -32.79 93.90
CA ALA A 3 -104.00 -31.45 93.65
C ALA A 3 -104.86 -31.08 94.88
N PRO A 4 -105.40 -29.85 95.07
CA PRO A 4 -105.08 -28.54 94.49
C PRO A 4 -105.05 -27.42 95.57
N ALA A 5 -104.80 -26.18 95.15
CA ALA A 5 -105.58 -25.05 95.67
C ALA A 5 -105.72 -24.02 94.55
N ALA A 6 -106.92 -23.96 93.98
CA ALA A 6 -107.36 -22.90 93.09
C ALA A 6 -107.40 -21.57 93.86
N ALA A 7 -106.96 -20.50 93.22
CA ALA A 7 -107.37 -19.15 93.56
C ALA A 7 -108.14 -18.63 92.34
N ASP A 8 -109.44 -18.46 92.53
CA ASP A 8 -110.38 -17.80 91.62
C ASP A 8 -109.82 -16.43 91.20
N GLY A 9 -109.71 -16.21 89.89
CA GLY A 9 -109.44 -14.91 89.28
C GLY A 9 -110.44 -14.69 88.16
N ASP A 10 -111.16 -13.58 88.22
CA ASP A 10 -112.28 -13.22 87.35
C ASP A 10 -111.97 -13.40 85.84
N PRO A 11 -112.91 -13.87 85.01
CA PRO A 11 -112.69 -14.06 83.57
C PRO A 11 -112.36 -12.76 82.82
N ALA A 12 -112.59 -11.59 83.42
CA ALA A 12 -112.23 -10.28 82.88
C ALA A 12 -110.71 -10.01 82.93
N ASP A 13 -110.00 -10.52 83.94
CA ASP A 13 -108.58 -10.23 84.18
C ASP A 13 -107.65 -10.92 83.16
N LYS A 14 -108.01 -12.14 82.74
CA LYS A 14 -107.27 -12.88 81.68
C LYS A 14 -107.39 -12.23 80.31
N LEU A 15 -108.52 -11.58 80.01
CA LEU A 15 -108.72 -10.89 78.74
C LEU A 15 -107.88 -9.60 78.70
N ASP A 16 -107.81 -8.87 79.81
CA ASP A 16 -106.96 -7.69 79.96
C ASP A 16 -105.46 -8.05 79.90
N GLN A 17 -105.03 -9.21 80.41
CA GLN A 17 -103.66 -9.72 80.26
C GLN A 17 -103.27 -9.98 78.79
N LEU A 18 -104.16 -10.59 78.00
CA LEU A 18 -103.90 -10.90 76.60
C LEU A 18 -103.87 -9.63 75.73
N LEU A 19 -104.79 -8.70 75.96
CA LEU A 19 -104.83 -7.41 75.26
C LEU A 19 -103.58 -6.56 75.55
N LEU A 20 -103.08 -6.57 76.79
CA LEU A 20 -101.84 -5.89 77.16
C LEU A 20 -100.62 -6.52 76.47
N SER A 21 -100.54 -7.87 76.44
CA SER A 21 -99.43 -8.56 75.76
C SER A 21 -99.40 -8.31 74.25
N ALA A 22 -100.57 -8.19 73.61
CA ALA A 22 -100.68 -7.84 72.19
C ALA A 22 -100.30 -6.38 71.94
N ALA A 23 -100.76 -5.44 72.78
CA ALA A 23 -100.41 -4.02 72.69
C ALA A 23 -98.90 -3.79 72.85
N ILE A 24 -98.23 -4.52 73.75
CA ILE A 24 -96.77 -4.44 73.94
C ILE A 24 -96.02 -5.03 72.75
N CYS A 25 -96.44 -6.20 72.24
CA CYS A 25 -95.83 -6.81 71.05
C CYS A 25 -95.97 -5.93 69.80
N ASN A 26 -97.08 -5.17 69.70
CA ASN A 26 -97.37 -4.29 68.58
C ASN A 26 -96.86 -2.85 68.76
N GLY A 27 -96.34 -2.50 69.94
CA GLY A 27 -95.80 -1.17 70.25
C GLY A 27 -96.85 -0.07 70.44
N GLU A 28 -98.07 -0.42 70.85
CA GLU A 28 -99.17 0.52 71.06
C GLU A 28 -99.06 1.30 72.39
N ASP A 29 -99.74 2.46 72.48
CA ASP A 29 -99.71 3.29 73.69
C ASP A 29 -100.40 2.59 74.87
N LEU A 30 -99.63 2.36 75.94
CA LEU A 30 -100.08 1.68 77.16
C LEU A 30 -100.86 2.63 78.10
N GLY A 31 -100.92 3.92 77.79
CA GLY A 31 -101.62 4.94 78.56
C GLY A 31 -103.09 4.64 78.90
N PRO A 32 -103.91 4.03 78.03
CA PRO A 32 -105.28 3.63 78.33
C PRO A 32 -105.37 2.51 79.37
N PHE A 33 -104.47 1.53 79.32
CA PHE A 33 -104.42 0.40 80.26
C PHE A 33 -103.94 0.85 81.65
N VAL A 34 -102.95 1.76 81.69
CA VAL A 34 -102.51 2.41 82.93
C VAL A 34 -103.65 3.22 83.54
N ARG A 35 -104.36 4.04 82.75
CA ARG A 35 -105.50 4.83 83.25
C ARG A 35 -106.65 3.95 83.75
N LYS A 36 -106.98 2.85 83.05
CA LYS A 36 -108.01 1.89 83.46
C LYS A 36 -107.66 1.25 84.81
N ALA A 37 -106.42 0.79 84.97
CA ALA A 37 -105.93 0.12 86.19
C ALA A 37 -105.90 1.05 87.42
N PHE A 38 -105.53 2.32 87.24
CA PHE A 38 -105.58 3.32 88.32
C PHE A 38 -107.01 3.77 88.64
N ALA A 39 -107.91 3.83 87.66
CA ALA A 39 -109.32 4.19 87.88
C ALA A 39 -110.12 3.07 88.57
N SER A 40 -109.76 1.80 88.35
CA SER A 40 -110.37 0.64 89.03
C SER A 40 -109.79 0.37 90.43
N GLY A 41 -108.78 1.13 90.87
CA GLY A 41 -108.17 0.98 92.20
C GLY A 41 -107.21 -0.20 92.34
N GLU A 42 -106.87 -0.89 91.25
CA GLU A 42 -106.07 -2.13 91.23
C GLU A 42 -104.84 -1.97 90.30
N PRO A 43 -103.81 -1.18 90.67
CA PRO A 43 -102.60 -1.00 89.84
C PRO A 43 -101.63 -2.19 89.90
N ASP A 44 -101.71 -3.01 90.95
CA ASP A 44 -100.81 -4.15 91.18
C ASP A 44 -101.04 -5.29 90.18
N THR A 45 -102.28 -5.47 89.69
CA THR A 45 -102.62 -6.47 88.66
C THR A 45 -101.94 -6.15 87.33
N LEU A 46 -101.87 -4.87 86.93
CA LEU A 46 -101.15 -4.44 85.71
C LEU A 46 -99.65 -4.72 85.79
N ILE A 47 -99.02 -4.44 86.94
CA ILE A 47 -97.59 -4.73 87.16
C ILE A 47 -97.35 -6.25 87.13
N HIS A 48 -98.26 -7.04 87.68
CA HIS A 48 -98.19 -8.50 87.60
C HIS A 48 -98.24 -9.00 86.15
N HIS A 49 -99.14 -8.45 85.33
CA HIS A 49 -99.24 -8.78 83.90
C HIS A 49 -97.98 -8.39 83.10
N LEU A 50 -97.39 -7.22 83.36
CA LEU A 50 -96.12 -6.80 82.74
C LEU A 50 -94.94 -7.70 83.15
N ARG A 51 -94.84 -8.05 84.44
CA ARG A 51 -93.79 -8.96 84.93
C ARG A 51 -93.96 -10.36 84.34
N HIS A 52 -95.19 -10.83 84.16
CA HIS A 52 -95.46 -12.10 83.50
C HIS A 52 -95.02 -12.07 82.03
N PHE A 53 -95.31 -10.99 81.30
CA PHE A 53 -94.87 -10.84 79.91
C PHE A 53 -93.33 -10.80 79.78
N ALA A 54 -92.64 -10.04 80.64
CA ALA A 54 -91.18 -9.99 80.65
C ALA A 54 -90.57 -11.38 80.89
N ARG A 55 -91.09 -12.13 81.87
CA ARG A 55 -90.65 -13.51 82.14
C ARG A 55 -90.92 -14.46 80.97
N SER A 56 -92.04 -14.31 80.27
CA SER A 56 -92.33 -15.10 79.06
C SER A 56 -91.31 -14.82 77.96
N LYS A 57 -90.95 -13.55 77.73
CA LYS A 57 -89.95 -13.19 76.71
C LYS A 57 -88.54 -13.63 77.09
N GLU A 58 -88.21 -13.59 78.37
CA GLU A 58 -86.94 -14.12 78.87
C GLU A 58 -86.85 -15.64 78.67
N SER A 59 -87.95 -16.37 78.88
CA SER A 59 -88.06 -17.79 78.54
C SER A 59 -87.91 -18.05 77.04
N ASP A 60 -88.54 -17.23 76.17
CA ASP A 60 -88.39 -17.36 74.71
C ASP A 60 -86.91 -17.19 74.28
N ILE A 61 -86.20 -16.23 74.89
CA ILE A 61 -84.77 -15.99 74.62
C ILE A 61 -83.94 -17.19 75.10
N GLU A 62 -84.21 -17.70 76.31
CA GLU A 62 -83.52 -18.89 76.82
C GLU A 62 -83.74 -20.11 75.92
N ASP A 63 -84.93 -20.31 75.36
CA ASP A 63 -85.22 -21.42 74.46
C ASP A 63 -84.50 -21.29 73.12
N VAL A 64 -84.41 -20.08 72.55
CA VAL A 64 -83.62 -19.82 71.33
C VAL A 64 -82.12 -19.99 71.59
N CYS A 65 -81.61 -19.49 72.71
CA CYS A 65 -80.23 -19.70 73.12
C CYS A 65 -79.95 -21.20 73.37
N ARG A 66 -80.89 -21.94 73.95
CA ARG A 66 -80.78 -23.40 74.15
C ARG A 66 -80.87 -24.19 72.85
N ALA A 67 -81.57 -23.70 71.84
CA ALA A 67 -81.61 -24.34 70.53
C ALA A 67 -80.28 -24.19 69.77
N HIS A 68 -79.59 -23.05 69.91
CA HIS A 68 -78.45 -22.70 69.06
C HIS A 68 -77.10 -22.54 69.77
N TYR A 69 -77.00 -22.76 71.09
CA TYR A 69 -75.71 -22.63 71.81
C TYR A 69 -74.64 -23.57 71.24
N GLN A 70 -75.03 -24.77 70.81
CA GLN A 70 -74.09 -25.77 70.31
C GLN A 70 -73.52 -25.37 68.94
N ASP A 71 -74.35 -24.83 68.05
CA ASP A 71 -73.92 -24.30 66.74
C ASP A 71 -72.98 -23.11 66.91
N PHE A 72 -73.28 -22.23 67.88
CA PHE A 72 -72.42 -21.09 68.21
C PHE A 72 -71.05 -21.54 68.74
N ILE A 73 -71.03 -22.53 69.64
CA ILE A 73 -69.77 -23.09 70.16
C ILE A 73 -68.96 -23.72 69.02
N MET A 74 -69.58 -24.50 68.13
CA MET A 74 -68.87 -25.09 66.99
C MET A 74 -68.30 -24.03 66.06
N ALA A 75 -69.04 -22.96 65.75
CA ALA A 75 -68.53 -21.88 64.90
C ALA A 75 -67.34 -21.14 65.53
N VAL A 76 -67.32 -20.99 66.86
CA VAL A 76 -66.20 -20.41 67.60
C VAL A 76 -64.99 -21.35 67.61
N ASP A 77 -65.21 -22.66 67.79
CA ASP A 77 -64.15 -23.66 67.74
C ASP A 77 -63.56 -23.78 66.32
N ASP A 78 -64.38 -23.71 65.27
CA ASP A 78 -63.94 -23.68 63.87
C ASP A 78 -63.11 -22.44 63.56
N LEU A 79 -63.52 -21.26 64.04
CA LEU A 79 -62.73 -20.02 63.92
C LEU A 79 -61.38 -20.14 64.63
N ARG A 80 -61.36 -20.79 65.79
CA ARG A 80 -60.14 -21.04 66.55
C ARG A 80 -59.22 -22.03 65.85
N SER A 81 -59.78 -23.08 65.24
CA SER A 81 -59.03 -24.02 64.39
C SER A 81 -58.44 -23.31 63.17
N LEU A 82 -59.24 -22.48 62.49
CA LEU A 82 -58.79 -21.73 61.32
C LEU A 82 -57.68 -20.74 61.67
N LEU A 83 -57.74 -20.09 62.84
CA LEU A 83 -56.65 -19.27 63.37
C LEU A 83 -55.36 -20.08 63.55
N SER A 84 -55.45 -21.29 64.13
CA SER A 84 -54.31 -22.21 64.27
C SER A 84 -53.74 -22.62 62.91
N ASP A 85 -54.59 -22.92 61.94
CA ASP A 85 -54.17 -23.29 60.58
C ASP A 85 -53.50 -22.12 59.85
N VAL A 86 -54.02 -20.91 60.02
CA VAL A 86 -53.41 -19.67 59.48
C VAL A 86 -52.05 -19.42 60.11
N ASP A 87 -51.88 -19.61 61.41
CA ASP A 87 -50.59 -19.48 62.09
C ASP A 87 -49.59 -20.55 61.63
N SER A 88 -50.05 -21.78 61.40
CA SER A 88 -49.25 -22.87 60.83
C SER A 88 -48.81 -22.54 59.39
N LEU A 89 -49.71 -22.02 58.56
CA LEU A 89 -49.41 -21.60 57.19
C LEU A 89 -48.42 -20.43 57.17
N LYS A 90 -48.62 -19.44 58.03
CA LYS A 90 -47.71 -18.30 58.19
C LYS A 90 -46.31 -18.76 58.59
N SER A 91 -46.23 -19.72 59.51
CA SER A 91 -44.96 -20.32 59.94
C SER A 91 -44.29 -21.10 58.79
N SER A 92 -45.06 -21.88 58.04
CA SER A 92 -44.58 -22.63 56.87
C SER A 92 -44.12 -21.72 55.73
N LEU A 93 -44.82 -20.61 55.49
CA LEU A 93 -44.44 -19.60 54.51
C LEU A 93 -43.16 -18.86 54.93
N SER A 94 -43.05 -18.53 56.22
CA SER A 94 -41.85 -17.92 56.78
C SER A 94 -40.63 -18.84 56.65
N ASN A 95 -40.81 -20.13 56.95
CA ASN A 95 -39.77 -21.16 56.79
C ASN A 95 -39.39 -21.37 55.32
N SER A 96 -40.36 -21.41 54.41
CA SER A 96 -40.08 -21.54 52.97
C SER A 96 -39.34 -20.31 52.44
N ASN A 97 -39.73 -19.11 52.87
CA ASN A 97 -39.05 -17.87 52.50
C ASN A 97 -37.62 -17.81 53.08
N SER A 98 -37.42 -18.26 54.32
CA SER A 98 -36.08 -18.29 54.92
C SER A 98 -35.17 -19.31 54.23
N GLN A 99 -35.68 -20.48 53.85
CA GLN A 99 -34.96 -21.47 53.04
C GLN A 99 -34.67 -20.95 51.63
N LEU A 100 -35.63 -20.30 50.97
CA LEU A 100 -35.41 -19.71 49.65
C LEU A 100 -34.33 -18.63 49.71
N GLN A 101 -34.36 -17.76 50.71
CA GLN A 101 -33.34 -16.73 50.92
C GLN A 101 -31.96 -17.33 51.26
N SER A 102 -31.91 -18.42 52.03
CA SER A 102 -30.64 -19.07 52.40
C SER A 102 -29.96 -19.74 51.21
N VAL A 103 -30.71 -20.21 50.21
CA VAL A 103 -30.17 -20.78 48.97
C VAL A 103 -29.92 -19.70 47.90
N ALA A 104 -30.84 -18.74 47.75
CA ALA A 104 -30.75 -17.71 46.71
C ALA A 104 -29.60 -16.73 46.94
N ARG A 105 -29.32 -16.34 48.19
CA ARG A 105 -28.25 -15.38 48.49
C ARG A 105 -26.86 -15.88 48.10
N PRO A 106 -26.43 -17.11 48.47
CA PRO A 106 -25.17 -17.67 47.99
C PRO A 106 -25.13 -17.82 46.47
N LEU A 107 -26.25 -18.21 45.84
CA LEU A 107 -26.32 -18.36 44.39
C LEU A 107 -26.14 -17.01 43.67
N LEU A 108 -26.77 -15.94 44.14
CA LEU A 108 -26.58 -14.59 43.62
C LEU A 108 -25.14 -14.12 43.78
N ALA A 109 -24.54 -14.31 44.95
CA ALA A 109 -23.13 -13.97 45.17
C ALA A 109 -22.19 -14.77 44.24
N SER A 110 -22.48 -16.05 43.98
CA SER A 110 -21.73 -16.85 43.02
C SER A 110 -21.95 -16.38 41.58
N LEU A 111 -23.14 -15.90 41.23
CA LEU A 111 -23.44 -15.35 39.92
C LEU A 111 -22.69 -14.03 39.69
N ASP A 112 -22.66 -13.14 40.68
CA ASP A 112 -21.91 -11.89 40.63
C ASP A 112 -20.41 -12.17 40.44
N SER A 113 -19.86 -13.10 41.24
CA SER A 113 -18.47 -13.57 41.08
C SER A 113 -18.20 -14.14 39.68
N PHE A 114 -19.14 -14.89 39.11
CA PHE A 114 -19.01 -15.43 37.76
C PHE A 114 -19.03 -14.33 36.68
N VAL A 115 -19.89 -13.32 36.82
CA VAL A 115 -19.95 -12.18 35.88
C VAL A 115 -18.66 -11.35 35.95
N GLU A 116 -18.14 -11.10 37.15
CA GLU A 116 -16.84 -10.44 37.35
C GLU A 116 -15.72 -11.24 36.69
N ALA A 117 -15.64 -12.55 36.96
CA ALA A 117 -14.64 -13.42 36.34
C ALA A 117 -14.77 -13.42 34.81
N ARG A 118 -15.98 -13.47 34.26
CA ARG A 118 -16.22 -13.40 32.81
C ARG A 118 -15.77 -12.06 32.21
N ASN A 119 -16.00 -10.95 32.91
CA ASN A 119 -15.53 -9.64 32.48
C ASN A 119 -14.00 -9.58 32.47
N VAL A 120 -13.34 -10.12 33.49
CA VAL A 120 -11.88 -10.25 33.54
C VAL A 120 -11.38 -11.12 32.38
N CYS A 121 -11.98 -12.29 32.13
CA CYS A 121 -11.60 -13.15 31.01
C CYS A 121 -11.74 -12.42 29.65
N ARG A 122 -12.81 -11.66 29.45
CA ARG A 122 -12.99 -10.86 28.23
C ARG A 122 -11.91 -9.78 28.08
N ASN A 123 -11.60 -9.06 29.16
CA ASN A 123 -10.57 -8.03 29.14
C ASN A 123 -9.17 -8.63 28.87
N VAL A 124 -8.89 -9.80 29.46
CA VAL A 124 -7.65 -10.55 29.21
C VAL A 124 -7.57 -11.01 27.75
N ALA A 125 -8.66 -11.52 27.17
CA ALA A 125 -8.70 -11.91 25.76
C ALA A 125 -8.40 -10.71 24.82
N LEU A 126 -9.04 -9.56 25.05
CA LEU A 126 -8.79 -8.32 24.30
C LEU A 126 -7.34 -7.83 24.46
N ALA A 127 -6.77 -7.97 25.66
CA ALA A 127 -5.37 -7.62 25.92
C ALA A 127 -4.41 -8.55 25.16
N ILE A 128 -4.67 -9.87 25.16
CA ILE A 128 -3.87 -10.85 24.40
C ILE A 128 -3.92 -10.53 22.90
N ASP A 129 -5.09 -10.25 22.35
CA ASP A 129 -5.23 -9.92 20.92
C ASP A 129 -4.53 -8.61 20.57
N SER A 130 -4.62 -7.60 21.44
CA SER A 130 -3.92 -6.33 21.27
C SER A 130 -2.40 -6.52 21.31
N VAL A 131 -1.88 -7.33 22.23
CA VAL A 131 -0.45 -7.65 22.32
C VAL A 131 0.02 -8.42 21.09
N ARG A 132 -0.74 -9.41 20.61
CA ARG A 132 -0.40 -10.15 19.37
C ARG A 132 -0.27 -9.21 18.17
N ASN A 133 -1.21 -8.27 18.01
CA ASN A 133 -1.13 -7.27 16.94
C ASN A 133 0.10 -6.37 17.09
N CYS A 134 0.44 -5.94 18.31
CA CYS A 134 1.65 -5.15 18.56
C CYS A 134 2.93 -5.93 18.24
N VAL A 135 3.01 -7.21 18.58
CA VAL A 135 4.18 -8.06 18.27
C VAL A 135 4.38 -8.16 16.76
N GLN A 136 3.31 -8.46 16.00
CA GLN A 136 3.38 -8.52 14.53
C GLN A 136 3.80 -7.19 13.92
N LEU A 137 3.26 -6.07 14.42
CA LEU A 137 3.64 -4.73 13.96
C LEU A 137 5.13 -4.44 14.22
N VAL A 138 5.64 -4.77 15.42
CA VAL A 138 7.05 -4.55 15.78
C VAL A 138 7.97 -5.44 14.94
N GLU A 139 7.56 -6.68 14.67
CA GLU A 139 8.32 -7.60 13.80
C GLU A 139 8.42 -7.04 12.37
N LEU A 140 7.31 -6.56 11.80
CA LEU A 140 7.32 -5.92 10.48
C LEU A 140 8.17 -4.65 10.46
N CYS A 141 8.10 -3.81 11.51
CA CYS A 141 8.96 -2.64 11.64
C CYS A 141 10.45 -3.03 11.71
N SER A 142 10.79 -4.08 12.46
CA SER A 142 12.15 -4.61 12.57
C SER A 142 12.66 -5.11 11.21
N ARG A 143 11.84 -5.85 10.48
CA ARG A 143 12.15 -6.31 9.11
C ARG A 143 12.33 -5.15 8.14
N ALA A 144 11.48 -4.12 8.21
CA ALA A 144 11.63 -2.92 7.39
C ALA A 144 12.98 -2.22 7.68
N ASN A 145 13.37 -2.10 8.95
CA ASN A 145 14.66 -1.54 9.34
C ASN A 145 15.85 -2.37 8.85
N LEU A 146 15.75 -3.70 8.88
CA LEU A 146 16.79 -4.59 8.34
C LEU A 146 16.92 -4.45 6.82
N HIS A 147 15.80 -4.34 6.10
CA HIS A 147 15.83 -4.11 4.65
C HIS A 147 16.40 -2.72 4.30
N LEU A 148 16.11 -1.70 5.10
CA LEU A 148 16.69 -0.36 4.95
C LEU A 148 18.21 -0.37 5.17
N SER A 149 18.71 -1.08 6.19
CA SER A 149 20.16 -1.19 6.43
C SER A 149 20.88 -2.02 5.36
N SER A 150 20.19 -3.00 4.77
CA SER A 150 20.73 -3.85 3.69
C SER A 150 20.59 -3.22 2.29
N ASN A 151 20.18 -1.94 2.18
CA ASN A 151 19.86 -1.25 0.93
C ASN A 151 18.78 -1.93 0.05
N ASN A 152 17.99 -2.86 0.60
CA ASN A 152 16.91 -3.51 -0.13
C ASN A 152 15.63 -2.68 -0.08
N PHE A 153 15.67 -1.51 -0.73
CA PHE A 153 14.62 -0.48 -0.68
C PHE A 153 13.25 -0.97 -1.14
N TYR A 154 13.18 -1.85 -2.17
CA TYR A 154 11.90 -2.40 -2.62
C TYR A 154 11.23 -3.25 -1.54
N MET A 155 11.98 -4.15 -0.90
CA MET A 155 11.46 -4.99 0.17
C MET A 155 11.10 -4.16 1.41
N ALA A 156 11.86 -3.10 1.70
CA ALA A 156 11.52 -2.14 2.74
C ALA A 156 10.19 -1.44 2.45
N LEU A 157 9.97 -0.95 1.23
CA LEU A 157 8.70 -0.33 0.82
C LEU A 157 7.54 -1.32 0.92
N LYS A 158 7.72 -2.56 0.47
CA LYS A 158 6.69 -3.60 0.61
C LYS A 158 6.31 -3.86 2.07
N CYS A 159 7.29 -3.89 2.98
CA CYS A 159 7.01 -4.02 4.42
C CYS A 159 6.25 -2.79 4.95
N VAL A 160 6.64 -1.59 4.54
CA VAL A 160 5.96 -0.33 4.91
C VAL A 160 4.53 -0.30 4.38
N ASP A 161 4.29 -0.76 3.15
CA ASP A 161 2.95 -0.84 2.56
C ASP A 161 2.07 -1.88 3.25
N SER A 162 2.65 -3.00 3.71
CA SER A 162 1.96 -3.98 4.55
C SER A 162 1.59 -3.39 5.90
N ILE A 163 2.49 -2.62 6.54
CA ILE A 163 2.21 -1.92 7.80
C ILE A 163 1.06 -0.92 7.62
N GLU A 164 1.08 -0.14 6.54
CA GLU A 164 0.02 0.83 6.21
C GLU A 164 -1.34 0.15 5.99
N ARG A 165 -1.40 -0.90 5.18
CA ARG A 165 -2.66 -1.59 4.85
C ARG A 165 -3.25 -2.38 6.00
N GLU A 166 -2.42 -3.12 6.75
CA GLU A 166 -2.91 -4.05 7.76
C GLU A 166 -3.11 -3.39 9.13
N PHE A 167 -2.25 -2.43 9.50
CA PHE A 167 -2.19 -1.96 10.88
C PHE A 167 -2.73 -0.55 11.11
N LEU A 168 -2.78 0.37 10.14
CA LEU A 168 -3.35 1.72 10.39
C LEU A 168 -4.81 1.66 10.84
N ASN A 169 -5.62 0.82 10.18
CA ASN A 169 -7.04 0.65 10.51
C ASN A 169 -7.26 -0.23 11.75
N ARG A 170 -6.41 -1.23 11.98
CA ARG A 170 -6.55 -2.19 13.10
C ARG A 170 -5.94 -1.73 14.42
N THR A 171 -5.03 -0.76 14.39
CA THR A 171 -4.37 -0.28 15.61
C THR A 171 -5.32 0.58 16.43
N GLN A 172 -5.78 0.06 17.57
CA GLN A 172 -6.66 0.80 18.49
C GLN A 172 -5.92 1.91 19.26
N SER A 173 -4.59 1.81 19.38
CA SER A 173 -3.75 2.81 20.07
C SER A 173 -3.53 4.05 19.21
N SER A 174 -4.03 5.19 19.68
CA SER A 174 -3.86 6.49 19.03
C SER A 174 -2.39 6.93 18.94
N THR A 175 -1.56 6.54 19.91
CA THR A 175 -0.13 6.92 19.93
C THR A 175 0.66 6.16 18.87
N LEU A 176 0.47 4.84 18.77
CA LEU A 176 1.13 4.01 17.75
C LEU A 176 0.68 4.41 16.35
N ARG A 177 -0.63 4.65 16.15
CA ARG A 177 -1.16 5.16 14.88
C ARG A 177 -0.48 6.47 14.47
N ARG A 178 -0.45 7.47 15.36
CA ARG A 178 0.19 8.76 15.09
C ARG A 178 1.70 8.63 14.81
N MET A 179 2.38 7.71 15.47
CA MET A 179 3.79 7.41 15.17
C MET A 179 3.95 6.84 13.77
N LEU A 180 3.14 5.85 13.39
CA LEU A 180 3.17 5.24 12.06
C LEU A 180 2.84 6.26 10.96
N GLU A 181 1.80 7.06 11.14
CA GLU A 181 1.40 8.13 10.21
C GLU A 181 2.52 9.14 9.96
N LYS A 182 3.37 9.41 10.96
CA LYS A 182 4.53 10.29 10.81
C LYS A 182 5.75 9.59 10.20
N GLN A 183 6.01 8.35 10.60
CA GLN A 183 7.24 7.63 10.23
C GLN A 183 7.15 7.00 8.83
N ILE A 184 5.99 6.53 8.40
CA ILE A 184 5.81 5.94 7.06
C ILE A 184 6.20 6.93 5.95
N PRO A 185 5.71 8.19 5.93
CA PRO A 185 6.15 9.19 4.96
C PRO A 185 7.63 9.54 5.10
N ALA A 186 8.16 9.58 6.33
CA ALA A 186 9.57 9.87 6.57
C ALA A 186 10.49 8.79 5.97
N ILE A 187 10.11 7.51 6.09
CA ILE A 187 10.83 6.38 5.49
C ILE A 187 10.75 6.45 3.97
N ARG A 188 9.56 6.71 3.39
CA ARG A 188 9.41 6.88 1.93
C ARG A 188 10.29 8.00 1.39
N SER A 189 10.30 9.16 2.05
CA SER A 189 11.18 10.28 1.70
C SER A 189 12.66 9.98 1.89
N HIS A 190 13.03 9.17 2.89
CA HIS A 190 14.41 8.72 3.07
C HIS A 190 14.85 7.82 1.91
N ILE A 191 14.02 6.85 1.54
CA ILE A 191 14.27 5.94 0.42
C ILE A 191 14.38 6.73 -0.89
N GLU A 192 13.44 7.64 -1.17
CA GLU A 192 13.49 8.53 -2.35
C GLU A 192 14.81 9.31 -2.42
N ARG A 193 15.24 9.95 -1.32
CA ARG A 193 16.51 10.68 -1.27
C ARG A 193 17.73 9.81 -1.52
N ARG A 194 17.76 8.58 -0.96
CA ARG A 194 18.85 7.63 -1.16
C ARG A 194 18.95 7.19 -2.62
N ILE A 195 17.82 6.91 -3.26
CA ILE A 195 17.76 6.47 -4.65
C ILE A 195 18.11 7.61 -5.60
N ASN A 196 17.65 8.82 -5.32
CA ASN A 196 18.03 9.99 -6.12
C ASN A 196 19.53 10.26 -6.04
N LYS A 197 20.16 9.97 -4.88
CA LYS A 197 21.61 10.01 -4.76
C LYS A 197 22.28 8.90 -5.59
N GLU A 198 21.87 7.63 -5.42
CA GLU A 198 22.42 6.51 -6.22
C GLU A 198 22.28 6.77 -7.73
N PHE A 199 21.14 7.30 -8.16
CA PHE A 199 20.89 7.66 -9.56
C PHE A 199 21.75 8.86 -10.00
N GLY A 200 21.96 9.86 -9.15
CA GLY A 200 22.88 10.96 -9.42
C GLY A 200 24.32 10.49 -9.59
N ASP A 201 24.77 9.57 -8.73
CA ASP A 201 26.10 8.95 -8.82
C ASP A 201 26.21 8.14 -10.13
N TRP A 202 25.17 7.37 -10.48
CA TRP A 202 25.08 6.65 -11.75
C TRP A 202 25.13 7.59 -12.97
N LEU A 203 24.48 8.76 -12.91
CA LEU A 203 24.54 9.76 -13.99
C LEU A 203 25.96 10.28 -14.23
N VAL A 204 26.79 10.35 -13.21
CA VAL A 204 28.21 10.73 -13.34
C VAL A 204 29.01 9.59 -13.96
N GLU A 205 28.81 8.37 -13.45
CA GLU A 205 29.50 7.17 -13.93
C GLU A 205 29.17 6.88 -15.41
N ILE A 206 27.89 6.91 -15.78
CA ILE A 206 27.46 6.64 -17.15
C ILE A 206 28.05 7.64 -18.13
N ARG A 207 28.31 8.90 -17.73
CA ARG A 207 28.97 9.88 -18.61
C ARG A 207 30.39 9.46 -18.97
N ILE A 208 31.14 8.90 -18.01
CA ILE A 208 32.51 8.40 -18.24
C ILE A 208 32.48 7.14 -19.09
N VAL A 209 31.57 6.23 -18.76
CA VAL A 209 31.39 4.95 -19.47
C VAL A 209 30.95 5.19 -20.92
N SER A 210 30.03 6.14 -21.16
CA SER A 210 29.63 6.57 -22.50
C SER A 210 30.83 6.92 -23.35
N ARG A 211 31.77 7.74 -22.86
CA ARG A 211 32.99 8.09 -23.62
C ARG A 211 33.75 6.86 -24.11
N ASN A 212 33.98 5.92 -23.20
CA ASN A 212 34.74 4.70 -23.48
C ASN A 212 33.98 3.80 -24.46
N LEU A 213 32.65 3.67 -24.30
CA LEU A 213 31.79 2.93 -25.22
C LEU A 213 31.82 3.51 -26.62
N GLY A 214 31.72 4.84 -26.74
CA GLY A 214 31.80 5.50 -28.04
C GLY A 214 33.16 5.29 -28.70
N GLN A 215 34.25 5.37 -27.94
CA GLN A 215 35.60 5.10 -28.46
C GLN A 215 35.75 3.64 -28.92
N LEU A 216 35.25 2.69 -28.14
CA LEU A 216 35.26 1.27 -28.50
C LEU A 216 34.40 0.99 -29.74
N ALA A 217 33.20 1.57 -29.82
CA ALA A 217 32.31 1.38 -30.95
C ALA A 217 32.89 1.96 -32.25
N ILE A 218 33.49 3.15 -32.19
CA ILE A 218 34.19 3.77 -33.33
C ILE A 218 35.43 2.95 -33.70
N GLY A 219 36.18 2.45 -32.71
CA GLY A 219 37.31 1.56 -32.94
C GLY A 219 36.92 0.24 -33.62
N GLN A 220 35.78 -0.35 -33.25
CA GLN A 220 35.23 -1.53 -33.92
C GLN A 220 34.83 -1.22 -35.36
N ALA A 221 34.21 -0.07 -35.62
CA ALA A 221 33.90 0.37 -36.98
C ALA A 221 35.17 0.57 -37.83
N SER A 222 36.24 1.11 -37.23
CA SER A 222 37.55 1.24 -37.88
C SER A 222 38.15 -0.11 -38.24
N ALA A 223 38.19 -1.05 -37.30
CA ALA A 223 38.71 -2.40 -37.53
C ALA A 223 37.86 -3.19 -38.54
N ALA A 224 36.55 -2.97 -38.58
CA ALA A 224 35.66 -3.56 -39.59
C ALA A 224 35.97 -3.02 -40.98
N ARG A 225 36.15 -1.70 -41.13
CA ARG A 225 36.52 -1.07 -42.39
C ARG A 225 37.88 -1.56 -42.90
N GLN A 226 38.88 -1.68 -42.02
CA GLN A 226 40.20 -2.21 -42.39
C GLN A 226 40.13 -3.64 -42.92
N ARG A 227 39.37 -4.53 -42.24
CA ARG A 227 39.14 -5.89 -42.70
C ARG A 227 38.45 -5.93 -44.06
N GLU A 228 37.47 -5.06 -44.29
CA GLU A 228 36.77 -4.96 -45.57
C GLU A 228 37.69 -4.47 -46.70
N GLU A 229 38.57 -3.50 -46.41
CA GLU A 229 39.58 -3.01 -47.35
C GLU A 229 40.62 -4.10 -47.68
N GLU A 230 41.08 -4.88 -46.70
CA GLU A 230 41.98 -6.02 -46.90
C GLU A 230 41.36 -7.11 -47.77
N LEU A 231 40.09 -7.45 -47.52
CA LEU A 231 39.34 -8.42 -48.34
C LEU A 231 39.21 -7.93 -49.79
N ARG A 232 38.92 -6.64 -50.00
CA ARG A 232 38.90 -6.05 -51.35
C ARG A 232 40.25 -6.05 -52.03
N MET A 233 41.34 -5.80 -51.30
CA MET A 233 42.69 -5.89 -51.86
C MET A 233 43.03 -7.31 -52.29
N LYS A 234 42.74 -8.32 -51.44
CA LYS A 234 42.90 -9.74 -51.78
C LYS A 234 42.08 -10.14 -53.00
N GLN A 235 40.83 -9.66 -53.09
CA GLN A 235 39.98 -9.90 -54.25
C GLN A 235 40.58 -9.31 -55.53
N ARG A 236 41.05 -8.06 -55.51
CA ARG A 236 41.70 -7.43 -56.67
C ARG A 236 42.97 -8.17 -57.09
N GLN A 237 43.78 -8.62 -56.13
CA GLN A 237 44.98 -9.41 -56.41
C GLN A 237 44.63 -10.75 -57.05
N ALA A 238 43.58 -11.43 -56.59
CA ALA A 238 43.09 -12.66 -57.21
C ALA A 238 42.57 -12.42 -58.64
N GLU A 239 41.84 -11.31 -58.86
CA GLU A 239 41.37 -10.92 -60.19
C GLU A 239 42.54 -10.56 -61.14
N GLU A 240 43.56 -9.84 -60.67
CA GLU A 240 44.75 -9.50 -61.46
C GLU A 240 45.60 -10.74 -61.79
N GLN A 241 45.78 -11.66 -60.84
CA GLN A 241 46.46 -12.93 -61.07
C GLN A 241 45.68 -13.82 -62.06
N SER A 242 44.35 -13.81 -61.99
CA SER A 242 43.48 -14.50 -62.95
C SER A 242 43.60 -13.89 -64.36
N ARG A 243 43.75 -12.56 -64.49
CA ARG A 243 43.92 -11.88 -65.78
C ARG A 243 45.29 -12.11 -66.43
N LEU A 244 46.35 -12.30 -65.65
CA LEU A 244 47.71 -12.57 -66.15
C LEU A 244 47.91 -14.06 -66.52
N SER A 245 47.08 -14.96 -65.97
CA SER A 245 47.08 -16.39 -66.31
C SER A 245 46.17 -16.69 -67.51
N LEU A 246 46.51 -16.15 -68.69
CA LEU A 246 45.77 -16.40 -69.93
C LEU A 246 46.04 -17.79 -70.55
N ARG A 247 46.57 -18.76 -69.79
CA ARG A 247 46.85 -20.10 -70.31
C ARG A 247 46.62 -21.29 -69.37
N ASP A 248 45.77 -21.17 -68.36
CA ASP A 248 45.08 -22.33 -67.77
C ASP A 248 43.90 -21.86 -66.92
N CYS A 249 42.72 -21.76 -67.53
CA CYS A 249 41.47 -21.74 -66.80
C CYS A 249 41.18 -23.17 -66.30
N VAL A 250 41.71 -23.52 -65.14
CA VAL A 250 41.12 -24.57 -64.30
C VAL A 250 40.46 -23.86 -63.13
N TYR A 251 39.13 -23.88 -63.12
CA TYR A 251 38.33 -23.48 -61.98
C TYR A 251 38.69 -24.38 -60.79
N ALA A 252 39.66 -23.97 -59.97
CA ALA A 252 39.82 -24.48 -58.62
C ALA A 252 39.00 -23.57 -57.71
N LEU A 253 37.73 -23.94 -57.51
CA LEU A 253 37.03 -23.56 -56.28
C LEU A 253 37.81 -24.22 -55.14
N GLN A 254 38.73 -23.49 -54.55
CA GLN A 254 39.34 -23.89 -53.29
C GLN A 254 38.33 -23.52 -52.20
N GLU A 255 37.36 -24.41 -51.99
CA GLU A 255 36.73 -24.57 -50.70
C GLU A 255 37.85 -25.01 -49.74
N GLU A 256 38.47 -24.06 -49.06
CA GLU A 256 39.18 -24.36 -47.82
C GLU A 256 38.13 -24.38 -46.72
N ASP A 257 37.49 -25.54 -46.57
CA ASP A 257 36.99 -25.96 -45.27
C ASP A 257 38.17 -26.34 -44.38
N ASP A 258 38.09 -25.87 -43.13
CA ASP A 258 38.66 -26.45 -41.91
C ASP A 258 40.11 -26.09 -41.51
N ASP A 259 40.22 -25.25 -40.46
CA ASP A 259 40.78 -25.75 -39.20
C ASP A 259 40.31 -24.89 -38.02
N GLY A 260 39.37 -25.46 -37.27
CA GLY A 260 38.98 -24.95 -35.96
C GLY A 260 40.13 -25.08 -34.95
N LEU A 261 40.60 -23.95 -34.44
CA LEU A 261 41.26 -23.87 -33.12
C LEU A 261 40.60 -22.78 -32.27
N GLY A 262 39.59 -23.24 -31.53
CA GLY A 262 39.34 -22.93 -30.12
C GLY A 262 39.63 -21.52 -29.61
N TYR A 263 38.56 -20.73 -29.49
CA TYR A 263 38.33 -20.00 -28.24
C TYR A 263 36.96 -20.42 -27.68
N GLU A 264 36.94 -21.59 -27.04
CA GLU A 264 35.91 -21.91 -26.04
C GLU A 264 36.19 -21.16 -24.73
N GLY A 265 35.12 -20.64 -24.13
CA GLY A 265 35.01 -20.21 -22.72
C GLY A 265 35.14 -18.70 -22.54
N LYS A 266 34.11 -17.92 -22.20
CA LYS A 266 32.91 -18.08 -21.35
C LYS A 266 32.03 -16.83 -21.65
N ASP A 267 30.71 -16.77 -21.68
CA ASP A 267 29.58 -17.54 -21.17
C ASP A 267 28.45 -17.37 -22.20
N GLY A 268 27.67 -18.37 -22.59
CA GLY A 268 26.72 -19.04 -21.71
C GLY A 268 25.35 -18.38 -21.87
N TYR A 269 24.41 -19.09 -22.50
CA TYR A 269 23.00 -18.74 -22.50
C TYR A 269 22.56 -18.39 -21.07
N SER A 270 22.30 -17.11 -20.84
CA SER A 270 21.59 -16.63 -19.67
C SER A 270 20.66 -15.52 -20.10
N ASN A 271 19.39 -15.73 -19.75
CA ASN A 271 18.33 -14.74 -19.75
C ASN A 271 18.81 -13.32 -19.45
N GLY A 272 18.40 -12.36 -20.27
CA GLY A 272 18.37 -10.94 -19.90
C GLY A 272 19.20 -10.06 -20.82
N SER A 273 18.49 -9.16 -21.50
CA SER A 273 18.99 -8.08 -22.36
C SER A 273 19.97 -7.13 -21.65
N THR A 274 21.19 -7.56 -21.39
CA THR A 274 22.27 -6.73 -20.82
C THR A 274 23.67 -7.14 -21.29
N GLY A 275 23.81 -8.24 -22.05
CA GLY A 275 25.11 -8.80 -22.46
C GLY A 275 25.82 -8.11 -23.63
N THR A 276 25.17 -7.20 -24.36
CA THR A 276 25.77 -6.56 -25.56
C THR A 276 26.45 -5.22 -25.28
N LEU A 277 26.26 -4.67 -24.07
CA LEU A 277 26.78 -3.38 -23.66
C LEU A 277 27.34 -3.55 -22.25
N GLY A 278 28.67 -3.62 -22.12
CA GLY A 278 29.37 -4.00 -20.88
C GLY A 278 29.30 -2.99 -19.72
N PHE A 279 28.11 -2.48 -19.39
CA PHE A 279 27.90 -1.56 -18.28
C PHE A 279 26.56 -1.80 -17.57
N ASP A 280 26.52 -1.48 -16.28
CA ASP A 280 25.38 -1.83 -15.42
C ASP A 280 24.27 -0.77 -15.49
N LEU A 281 23.11 -1.18 -16.02
CA LEU A 281 21.87 -0.41 -16.02
C LEU A 281 21.00 -0.70 -14.79
N SER A 282 21.41 -1.63 -13.91
CA SER A 282 20.66 -2.00 -12.71
C SER A 282 20.34 -0.82 -11.79
N PRO A 283 21.24 0.15 -11.55
CA PRO A 283 20.93 1.31 -10.71
C PRO A 283 19.79 2.15 -11.30
N LEU A 284 19.78 2.35 -12.62
CA LEU A 284 18.71 3.06 -13.33
C LEU A 284 17.37 2.32 -13.19
N TYR A 285 17.34 1.02 -13.46
CA TYR A 285 16.10 0.24 -13.40
C TYR A 285 15.58 0.08 -11.98
N ARG A 286 16.47 -0.09 -11.00
CA ARG A 286 16.12 -0.09 -9.58
C ARG A 286 15.52 1.25 -9.18
N ALA A 287 16.12 2.36 -9.59
CA ALA A 287 15.57 3.69 -9.33
C ALA A 287 14.19 3.86 -9.97
N TYR A 288 14.04 3.51 -11.24
CA TYR A 288 12.76 3.59 -11.95
C TYR A 288 11.66 2.74 -11.29
N HIS A 289 11.97 1.49 -10.94
CA HIS A 289 11.02 0.57 -10.32
C HIS A 289 10.59 1.04 -8.92
N ILE A 290 11.51 1.61 -8.14
CA ILE A 290 11.15 2.15 -6.82
C ILE A 290 10.29 3.41 -6.96
N HIS A 291 10.61 4.30 -7.90
CA HIS A 291 9.76 5.47 -8.19
C HIS A 291 8.37 5.06 -8.70
N GLN A 292 8.26 3.95 -9.43
CA GLN A 292 6.97 3.37 -9.81
C GLN A 292 6.20 2.87 -8.58
N THR A 293 6.88 2.21 -7.63
CA THR A 293 6.27 1.74 -6.37
C THR A 293 5.78 2.91 -5.50
N LEU A 294 6.48 4.06 -5.54
CA LEU A 294 6.11 5.28 -4.84
C LEU A 294 5.00 6.10 -5.55
N GLY A 295 4.59 5.71 -6.77
CA GLY A 295 3.62 6.48 -7.56
C GLY A 295 4.18 7.77 -8.18
N LEU A 296 5.51 7.90 -8.27
CA LEU A 296 6.22 9.09 -8.79
C LEU A 296 6.86 8.84 -10.17
N LYS A 297 6.31 7.90 -10.94
CA LYS A 297 6.85 7.44 -12.23
C LYS A 297 7.11 8.58 -13.21
N ASP A 298 6.12 9.45 -13.43
CA ASP A 298 6.22 10.50 -14.45
C ASP A 298 7.21 11.60 -14.06
N LYS A 299 7.30 11.92 -12.76
CA LYS A 299 8.32 12.84 -12.24
C LYS A 299 9.73 12.30 -12.49
N PHE A 300 9.95 11.00 -12.26
CA PHE A 300 11.25 10.38 -12.52
C PHE A 300 11.61 10.37 -14.01
N LYS A 301 10.66 10.09 -14.89
CA LYS A 301 10.88 10.17 -16.35
C LYS A 301 11.33 11.56 -16.78
N GLN A 302 10.63 12.59 -16.32
CA GLN A 302 10.98 13.97 -16.62
C GLN A 302 12.35 14.33 -16.02
N TYR A 303 12.62 13.92 -14.79
CA TYR A 303 13.91 14.13 -14.14
C TYR A 303 15.05 13.46 -14.92
N TYR A 304 14.88 12.20 -15.35
CA TYR A 304 15.86 11.50 -16.19
C TYR A 304 16.13 12.27 -17.49
N PHE A 305 15.06 12.61 -18.23
CA PHE A 305 15.18 13.27 -19.52
C PHE A 305 15.88 14.63 -19.44
N GLU A 306 15.48 15.47 -18.48
CA GLU A 306 16.10 16.79 -18.28
C GLU A 306 17.59 16.68 -17.90
N ASN A 307 17.96 15.73 -17.04
CA ASN A 307 19.36 15.52 -16.69
C ASN A 307 20.19 15.04 -17.89
N ARG A 308 19.68 14.09 -18.69
CA ARG A 308 20.39 13.59 -19.88
C ARG A 308 20.53 14.68 -20.95
N LYS A 309 19.48 15.49 -21.15
CA LYS A 309 19.53 16.66 -22.04
C LYS A 309 20.56 17.70 -21.57
N LEU A 310 20.65 17.94 -20.27
CA LEU A 310 21.64 18.84 -19.69
C LEU A 310 23.07 18.30 -19.85
N GLN A 311 23.28 17.00 -19.64
CA GLN A 311 24.56 16.34 -19.86
C GLN A 311 25.02 16.47 -21.31
N LEU A 312 24.15 16.17 -22.26
CA LEU A 312 24.44 16.33 -23.68
C LEU A 312 24.79 17.78 -24.03
N THR A 313 24.02 18.75 -23.51
CA THR A 313 24.28 20.17 -23.74
C THR A 313 25.62 20.62 -23.13
N SER A 314 25.97 20.12 -21.95
CA SER A 314 27.26 20.36 -21.30
C SER A 314 28.42 19.75 -22.09
N ASP A 315 28.26 18.53 -22.60
CA ASP A 315 29.27 17.85 -23.43
C ASP A 315 29.64 18.66 -24.68
N PHE A 316 28.69 19.40 -25.26
CA PHE A 316 28.96 20.32 -26.37
C PHE A 316 29.78 21.56 -25.98
N GLN A 317 29.70 22.03 -24.73
CA GLN A 317 30.39 23.27 -24.29
C GLN A 317 31.86 23.02 -23.92
N VAL A 318 32.18 21.83 -23.42
CA VAL A 318 33.54 21.46 -22.96
C VAL A 318 34.56 21.48 -24.11
N SER A 319 34.12 21.26 -25.35
CA SER A 319 34.96 21.26 -26.56
C SER A 319 35.60 22.62 -26.90
N SER A 320 35.25 23.69 -26.19
CA SER A 320 35.80 25.05 -26.42
C SER A 320 37.13 25.32 -25.72
N MET A 321 37.59 24.44 -24.81
CA MET A 321 38.75 24.71 -23.93
C MET A 321 40.08 24.14 -24.43
N THR A 322 40.06 23.19 -25.37
CA THR A 322 41.24 22.54 -25.95
C THR A 322 41.25 22.72 -27.47
N PRO A 323 42.42 22.72 -28.13
CA PRO A 323 42.48 22.71 -29.59
C PRO A 323 41.63 21.56 -30.15
N PHE A 324 40.68 21.87 -31.03
CA PHE A 324 39.71 20.90 -31.53
C PHE A 324 40.37 19.66 -32.17
N LEU A 325 41.53 19.85 -32.81
CA LEU A 325 42.29 18.77 -33.41
C LEU A 325 42.75 17.72 -32.38
N GLU A 326 43.03 18.10 -31.14
CA GLU A 326 43.45 17.16 -30.09
C GLU A 326 42.25 16.50 -29.41
N SER A 327 41.12 17.20 -29.32
CA SER A 327 39.94 16.72 -28.59
C SER A 327 38.86 16.07 -29.46
N HIS A 328 38.91 16.21 -30.80
CA HIS A 328 37.84 15.74 -31.70
C HIS A 328 37.45 14.27 -31.47
N GLN A 329 38.43 13.39 -31.24
CA GLN A 329 38.16 11.98 -30.99
C GLN A 329 37.33 11.77 -29.74
N THR A 330 37.72 12.43 -28.64
CA THR A 330 37.01 12.34 -27.35
C THR A 330 35.64 13.01 -27.40
N PHE A 331 35.51 14.11 -28.14
CA PHE A 331 34.24 14.81 -28.35
C PHE A 331 33.23 13.93 -29.08
N PHE A 332 33.61 13.39 -30.23
CA PHE A 332 32.73 12.53 -31.02
C PHE A 332 32.49 11.17 -30.35
N ALA A 333 33.47 10.61 -29.65
CA ALA A 333 33.28 9.41 -28.84
C ALA A 333 32.28 9.65 -27.69
N GLN A 334 32.34 10.80 -27.01
CA GLN A 334 31.38 11.14 -25.97
C GLN A 334 29.94 11.17 -26.53
N ILE A 335 29.74 11.81 -27.68
CA ILE A 335 28.42 11.89 -28.32
C ILE A 335 27.95 10.51 -28.79
N ALA A 336 28.82 9.73 -29.46
CA ALA A 336 28.49 8.38 -29.87
C ALA A 336 28.04 7.52 -28.69
N GLY A 337 28.83 7.57 -27.62
CA GLY A 337 28.56 6.87 -26.38
C GLY A 337 27.25 7.27 -25.70
N PHE A 338 26.89 8.55 -25.74
CA PHE A 338 25.62 9.04 -25.22
C PHE A 338 24.45 8.35 -25.95
N PHE A 339 24.44 8.38 -27.28
CA PHE A 339 23.34 7.81 -28.07
C PHE A 339 23.31 6.29 -28.05
N ILE A 340 24.46 5.61 -27.97
CA ILE A 340 24.52 4.15 -27.77
C ILE A 340 23.86 3.75 -26.43
N VAL A 341 24.11 4.52 -25.37
CA VAL A 341 23.48 4.29 -24.06
C VAL A 341 21.98 4.54 -24.12
N GLU A 342 21.53 5.66 -24.71
CA GLU A 342 20.10 5.97 -24.84
C GLU A 342 19.36 4.90 -25.65
N ASP A 343 19.96 4.40 -26.72
CA ASP A 343 19.41 3.34 -27.55
C ASP A 343 19.32 2.00 -26.79
N GLY A 344 20.33 1.66 -25.99
CA GLY A 344 20.28 0.52 -25.06
C GLY A 344 19.16 0.64 -24.02
N ILE A 345 18.97 1.84 -23.47
CA ILE A 345 17.89 2.14 -22.53
C ILE A 345 16.53 2.11 -23.23
N LEU A 346 16.41 2.64 -24.44
CA LEU A 346 15.17 2.64 -25.23
C LEU A 346 14.68 1.21 -25.48
N ARG A 347 15.59 0.29 -25.83
CA ARG A 347 15.25 -1.13 -26.04
C ARG A 347 14.83 -1.87 -24.77
N THR A 348 15.40 -1.50 -23.62
CA THR A 348 15.32 -2.33 -22.41
C THR A 348 14.39 -1.73 -21.33
N SER A 349 14.12 -0.42 -21.35
CA SER A 349 13.51 0.30 -20.23
C SER A 349 11.98 0.25 -20.11
N GLY A 350 11.28 -0.51 -20.96
CA GLY A 350 9.82 -0.70 -20.84
C GLY A 350 9.02 0.63 -20.80
N GLY A 351 9.51 1.66 -21.50
CA GLY A 351 8.88 2.97 -21.60
C GLY A 351 9.34 4.02 -20.60
N LEU A 352 10.59 3.99 -20.11
CA LEU A 352 11.22 5.11 -19.39
C LEU A 352 11.36 6.34 -20.30
N ILE A 353 11.77 6.11 -21.55
CA ILE A 353 12.00 7.13 -22.59
C ILE A 353 11.15 6.80 -23.81
N LEU A 354 10.62 7.81 -24.50
CA LEU A 354 9.95 7.63 -25.78
C LEU A 354 10.94 7.75 -26.93
N LYS A 355 10.73 6.97 -27.99
CA LYS A 355 11.55 7.02 -29.20
C LYS A 355 11.67 8.44 -29.77
N MET A 356 10.54 9.15 -29.79
CA MET A 356 10.45 10.54 -30.25
C MET A 356 11.33 11.51 -29.43
N ASP A 357 11.50 11.28 -28.13
CA ASP A 357 12.35 12.11 -27.28
C ASP A 357 13.82 11.94 -27.63
N VAL A 358 14.26 10.70 -27.91
CA VAL A 358 15.62 10.39 -28.35
C VAL A 358 15.89 10.95 -29.75
N GLU A 359 14.92 10.85 -30.66
CA GLU A 359 14.99 11.43 -32.01
C GLU A 359 15.16 12.97 -31.95
N ASN A 360 14.36 13.65 -31.12
CA ASN A 360 14.49 15.10 -30.92
C ASN A 360 15.86 15.52 -30.33
N LEU A 361 16.41 14.70 -29.41
CA LEU A 361 17.75 14.92 -28.87
C LEU A 361 18.82 14.72 -29.95
N TRP A 362 18.66 13.71 -30.80
CA TRP A 362 19.56 13.43 -31.93
C TRP A 362 19.56 14.57 -32.94
N ASP A 363 18.39 15.04 -33.37
CA ASP A 363 18.29 16.14 -34.33
C ASP A 363 19.01 17.39 -33.82
N THR A 364 18.82 17.73 -32.54
CA THR A 364 19.51 18.85 -31.89
C THR A 364 21.02 18.63 -31.83
N ALA A 365 21.47 17.40 -31.55
CA ALA A 365 22.88 17.05 -31.47
C ALA A 365 23.58 17.12 -32.83
N VAL A 366 22.96 16.55 -33.87
CA VAL A 366 23.50 16.56 -35.24
C VAL A 366 23.62 17.99 -35.75
N CYS A 367 22.59 18.83 -35.59
CA CYS A 367 22.66 20.23 -36.00
C CYS A 367 23.84 20.96 -35.34
N LYS A 368 24.07 20.73 -34.05
CA LYS A 368 25.21 21.31 -33.33
C LYS A 368 26.54 20.74 -33.80
N MET A 369 26.64 19.44 -34.05
CA MET A 369 27.85 18.82 -34.58
C MET A 369 28.20 19.37 -35.96
N CYS A 370 27.22 19.52 -36.86
CA CYS A 370 27.39 20.14 -38.17
C CYS A 370 27.93 21.57 -38.04
N SER A 371 27.30 22.40 -37.21
CA SER A 371 27.74 23.78 -36.98
C SER A 371 29.17 23.88 -36.41
N VAL A 372 29.53 22.98 -35.47
CA VAL A 372 30.91 22.91 -34.95
C VAL A 372 31.89 22.49 -36.05
N LEU A 373 31.54 21.48 -36.86
CA LEU A 373 32.39 21.02 -37.95
C LEU A 373 32.61 22.10 -39.02
N GLU A 374 31.57 22.81 -39.43
CA GLU A 374 31.64 23.92 -40.37
C GLU A 374 32.57 25.04 -39.86
N ASP A 375 32.38 25.48 -38.61
CA ASP A 375 33.23 26.52 -38.01
C ASP A 375 34.69 26.05 -37.92
N GLN A 376 34.95 24.82 -37.47
CA GLN A 376 36.31 24.30 -37.33
C GLN A 376 37.00 24.08 -38.69
N PHE A 377 36.28 23.53 -39.67
CA PHE A 377 36.81 23.35 -41.02
C PHE A 377 37.07 24.68 -41.71
N SER A 378 36.27 25.73 -41.48
CA SER A 378 36.53 27.07 -42.02
C SER A 378 37.85 27.68 -41.52
N ARG A 379 38.26 27.37 -40.29
CA ARG A 379 39.47 27.90 -39.64
C ARG A 379 40.74 27.12 -39.96
N MET A 380 40.63 25.83 -40.25
CA MET A 380 41.78 24.97 -40.53
C MET A 380 42.50 25.32 -41.84
N GLN A 381 43.83 25.20 -41.84
CA GLN A 381 44.72 25.59 -42.94
C GLN A 381 45.63 24.45 -43.43
N THR A 382 45.44 23.23 -42.92
CA THR A 382 46.30 22.08 -43.23
C THR A 382 45.46 20.93 -43.76
N ALA A 383 45.76 20.44 -44.96
CA ALA A 383 44.99 19.36 -45.60
C ALA A 383 44.94 18.08 -44.75
N ASN A 384 46.05 17.71 -44.11
CA ASN A 384 46.13 16.51 -43.24
C ASN A 384 45.19 16.58 -42.03
N HIS A 385 44.99 17.76 -41.44
CA HIS A 385 44.09 17.93 -40.30
C HIS A 385 42.61 17.75 -40.72
N LEU A 386 42.23 18.27 -41.90
CA LEU A 386 40.89 18.07 -42.46
C LEU A 386 40.64 16.58 -42.73
N LEU A 387 41.63 15.88 -43.29
CA LEU A 387 41.50 14.45 -43.59
C LEU A 387 41.33 13.61 -42.32
N LEU A 388 42.14 13.87 -41.29
CA LEU A 388 42.06 13.16 -40.01
C LEU A 388 40.67 13.25 -39.37
N ILE A 389 40.10 14.47 -39.34
CA ILE A 389 38.78 14.70 -38.76
C ILE A 389 37.69 14.10 -39.66
N LYS A 390 37.81 14.23 -40.98
CA LYS A 390 36.89 13.61 -41.94
C LYS A 390 36.83 12.09 -41.76
N ASP A 391 37.98 11.44 -41.62
CA ASP A 391 38.04 9.99 -41.41
C ASP A 391 37.35 9.59 -40.10
N TYR A 392 37.60 10.34 -39.01
CA TYR A 392 36.98 10.06 -37.72
C TYR A 392 35.45 10.29 -37.73
N VAL A 393 34.97 11.37 -38.35
CA VAL A 393 33.53 11.66 -38.50
C VAL A 393 32.85 10.64 -39.42
N SER A 394 33.54 10.15 -40.44
CA SER A 394 33.03 9.07 -41.29
C SER A 394 32.85 7.77 -40.48
N LEU A 395 33.82 7.41 -39.64
CA LEU A 395 33.71 6.26 -38.73
C LEU A 395 32.58 6.43 -37.71
N LEU A 396 32.41 7.63 -37.17
CA LEU A 396 31.27 7.98 -36.32
C LEU A 396 29.94 7.76 -37.05
N GLY A 397 29.84 8.22 -38.30
CA GLY A 397 28.67 8.04 -39.15
C GLY A 397 28.31 6.56 -39.37
N VAL A 398 29.31 5.72 -39.67
CA VAL A 398 29.11 4.26 -39.79
C VAL A 398 28.63 3.66 -38.47
N THR A 399 29.25 4.06 -37.35
CA THR A 399 28.91 3.56 -36.02
C THR A 399 27.46 3.87 -35.68
N LEU A 400 27.03 5.13 -35.78
CA LEU A 400 25.68 5.56 -35.39
C LEU A 400 24.59 5.12 -36.37
N ARG A 401 24.92 4.98 -37.65
CA ARG A 401 24.02 4.35 -38.64
C ARG A 401 23.72 2.89 -38.26
N GLY A 402 24.70 2.18 -37.70
CA GLY A 402 24.49 0.82 -37.15
C GLY A 402 23.48 0.75 -36.00
N TYR A 403 23.30 1.84 -35.27
CA TYR A 403 22.28 1.97 -34.21
C TYR A 403 20.97 2.60 -34.70
N GLY A 404 20.83 2.84 -36.02
CA GLY A 404 19.60 3.34 -36.63
C GLY A 404 19.44 4.86 -36.63
N TYR A 405 20.50 5.61 -36.33
CA TYR A 405 20.46 7.08 -36.37
C TYR A 405 20.74 7.62 -37.78
N PRO A 406 19.99 8.65 -38.24
CA PRO A 406 20.26 9.30 -39.52
C PRO A 406 21.52 10.18 -39.43
N VAL A 407 22.49 9.93 -40.31
CA VAL A 407 23.81 10.60 -40.31
C VAL A 407 24.08 11.43 -41.57
N ASP A 408 23.10 11.55 -42.47
CA ASP A 408 23.31 12.13 -43.80
C ASP A 408 23.72 13.60 -43.74
N ALA A 409 23.14 14.38 -42.81
CA ALA A 409 23.54 15.77 -42.57
C ALA A 409 25.04 15.93 -42.20
N LEU A 410 25.62 14.96 -41.46
CA LEU A 410 27.06 15.00 -41.15
C LEU A 410 27.89 14.69 -42.40
N LEU A 411 27.45 13.76 -43.23
CA LEU A 411 28.14 13.39 -44.47
C LEU A 411 28.08 14.53 -45.51
N ASP A 412 26.96 15.25 -45.56
CA ASP A 412 26.79 16.42 -46.42
C ASP A 412 27.80 17.52 -46.06
N VAL A 413 27.95 17.85 -44.77
CA VAL A 413 28.97 18.81 -44.30
C VAL A 413 30.39 18.38 -44.66
N LEU A 414 30.71 17.09 -44.54
CA LEU A 414 32.02 16.56 -44.97
C LEU A 414 32.23 16.72 -46.49
N SER A 415 31.15 16.64 -47.28
CA SER A 415 31.20 16.77 -48.73
C SER A 415 31.37 18.22 -49.20
N GLU A 416 30.73 19.18 -48.51
CA GLU A 416 30.83 20.61 -48.83
C GLU A 416 32.26 21.16 -48.64
N HIS A 417 33.01 20.62 -47.68
CA HIS A 417 34.38 21.03 -47.41
C HIS A 417 35.42 20.34 -48.31
N ARG A 418 34.96 19.55 -49.29
CA ARG A 418 35.83 18.89 -50.27
C ARG A 418 36.67 19.90 -51.05
N ASP A 419 36.06 20.97 -51.56
CA ASP A 419 36.77 21.92 -52.43
C ASP A 419 37.90 22.62 -51.68
N LYS A 420 37.64 23.04 -50.44
CA LYS A 420 38.66 23.61 -49.55
C LYS A 420 39.84 22.66 -49.33
N TYR A 421 39.59 21.36 -49.14
CA TYR A 421 40.66 20.37 -49.03
C TYR A 421 41.54 20.30 -50.31
N HIS A 422 40.91 20.36 -51.49
CA HIS A 422 41.65 20.37 -52.76
C HIS A 422 42.47 21.66 -52.92
N GLU A 423 41.93 22.81 -52.53
CA GLU A 423 42.65 24.09 -52.56
C GLU A 423 43.89 24.07 -51.66
N LEU A 424 43.78 23.53 -50.44
CA LEU A 424 44.90 23.40 -49.50
C LEU A 424 45.99 22.47 -50.06
N LEU A 425 45.60 21.31 -50.61
CA LEU A 425 46.55 20.39 -51.26
C LEU A 425 47.29 21.04 -52.44
N LEU A 426 46.55 21.77 -53.29
CA LEU A 426 47.15 22.48 -54.43
C LEU A 426 48.12 23.57 -53.95
N SER A 427 47.79 24.29 -52.88
CA SER A 427 48.66 25.29 -52.27
C SER A 427 49.96 24.67 -51.74
N ASP A 428 49.86 23.55 -51.01
CA ASP A 428 51.03 22.85 -50.47
C ASP A 428 51.90 22.25 -51.57
N CYS A 429 51.29 21.66 -52.61
CA CYS A 429 52.02 21.17 -53.79
C CYS A 429 52.77 22.31 -54.51
N ARG A 430 52.12 23.47 -54.69
CA ARG A 430 52.77 24.65 -55.28
C ARG A 430 53.97 25.12 -54.46
N LYS A 431 53.86 25.12 -53.12
CA LYS A 431 54.99 25.46 -52.24
C LYS A 431 56.14 24.47 -52.38
N GLN A 432 55.86 23.17 -52.34
CA GLN A 432 56.87 22.12 -52.51
C GLN A 432 57.59 22.24 -53.86
N ILE A 433 56.84 22.49 -54.93
CA ILE A 433 57.42 22.70 -56.26
C ILE A 433 58.28 23.97 -56.27
N ALA A 434 57.81 25.09 -55.69
CA ALA A 434 58.57 26.33 -55.63
C ALA A 434 59.86 26.19 -54.81
N GLU A 435 59.81 25.48 -53.67
CA GLU A 435 60.98 25.15 -52.86
C GLU A 435 61.96 24.25 -53.61
N ALA A 436 61.47 23.23 -54.32
CA ALA A 436 62.30 22.36 -55.14
C ALA A 436 62.97 23.11 -56.31
N LEU A 437 62.24 24.03 -56.95
CA LEU A 437 62.78 24.91 -57.99
C LEU A 437 63.82 25.88 -57.44
N ALA A 438 63.59 26.45 -56.25
CA ALA A 438 64.55 27.35 -55.60
C ALA A 438 65.81 26.63 -55.11
N ALA A 439 65.68 25.38 -54.68
CA ALA A 439 66.80 24.50 -54.30
C ALA A 439 67.55 23.94 -55.53
N GLY A 440 66.95 24.04 -56.72
CA GLY A 440 67.53 23.58 -57.96
C GLY A 440 68.79 24.36 -58.32
N LYS A 441 69.91 23.65 -58.47
CA LYS A 441 71.16 24.23 -59.01
C LYS A 441 71.16 24.35 -60.54
N PHE A 442 70.11 23.82 -61.20
CA PHE A 442 69.94 23.78 -62.66
C PHE A 442 71.17 23.24 -63.42
N GLU A 443 71.92 22.32 -62.79
CA GLU A 443 73.06 21.63 -63.41
C GLU A 443 72.58 20.40 -64.20
N GLN A 444 73.39 19.95 -65.17
CA GLN A 444 73.09 18.77 -65.96
C GLN A 444 73.00 17.52 -65.06
N MET A 445 71.92 16.76 -65.21
CA MET A 445 71.69 15.53 -64.44
C MET A 445 72.80 14.51 -64.73
N LEU A 446 73.69 14.27 -63.76
CA LEU A 446 74.77 13.29 -63.84
C LEU A 446 74.36 12.04 -63.04
N MET A 447 73.79 11.06 -63.74
CA MET A 447 73.54 9.73 -63.18
C MET A 447 74.87 9.02 -62.95
N LYS A 448 75.15 8.59 -61.71
CA LYS A 448 76.41 7.92 -61.38
C LYS A 448 76.26 6.41 -61.30
N LYS A 449 75.04 5.89 -61.16
CA LYS A 449 74.79 4.44 -60.97
C LYS A 449 73.59 3.96 -61.79
N GLU A 450 73.67 2.70 -62.22
CA GLU A 450 72.71 2.10 -63.16
C GLU A 450 71.28 1.98 -62.59
N TYR A 451 71.11 1.81 -61.27
CA TYR A 451 69.79 1.76 -60.63
C TYR A 451 69.06 3.12 -60.60
N GLU A 452 69.76 4.23 -60.86
CA GLU A 452 69.14 5.56 -60.93
C GLU A 452 68.34 5.72 -62.24
N TYR A 453 68.56 4.84 -63.23
CA TYR A 453 67.78 4.75 -64.47
C TYR A 453 66.45 3.99 -64.32
N SER A 454 66.22 3.29 -63.20
CA SER A 454 65.08 2.39 -63.01
C SER A 454 64.03 2.92 -62.03
N MET A 455 63.88 4.25 -61.90
CA MET A 455 62.74 4.86 -61.20
C MET A 455 61.60 5.20 -62.15
#